data_AF-A0A4Q4D1E3-F1
#
_entry.id   AF-A0A4Q4D1E3-F1
#
_cell.length_a   1.000
_cell.length_b   1.000
_cell.length_c   1.000
_cell.angle_alpha   90.00
_cell.angle_beta   90.00
_cell.angle_gamma   90.00
#
_symmetry.space_group_name_H-M   'P 1'
#
loop_
_entity.id
_entity.type
_entity.pdbx_description
1 polymer ?
#
loop_
_entity_poly.entity_id
_entity_poly.type
_entity_poly.pdbx_seq_one_letter_code
_entity_poly.pdbx_strand_id
1 'polypeptide(L)'
;MVDLDTRLRGVVGDKTATSLSKAFGHETVGDLLRHFPRRYAELGKLTDLKELRPGQHVTVMARVVSTKTSTFGYQGRRPRTRTEVIVTDGTGQLSLTFFQQKWLETKLTPGTLGLFAGVVGEFRGTLQLTHPDHEVLDDKDPLATDSRIARGIIPIYPASAKLPTWRVEKTVEIVLDVLDDVIPDPLPEEVRKDRGLM
;
A
#
# COMPACT_ATOMS: atom_id res chain seq x y z
N MET A 1 11.69 -17.02 -21.05
CA MET A 1 11.10 -18.01 -20.14
C MET A 1 11.36 -17.50 -18.75
N VAL A 2 10.31 -17.15 -18.01
CA VAL A 2 10.37 -16.62 -16.64
C VAL A 2 9.85 -17.72 -15.73
N ASP A 3 10.71 -18.20 -14.86
CA ASP A 3 10.45 -19.23 -13.86
C ASP A 3 10.68 -18.68 -12.44
N LEU A 4 10.55 -19.55 -11.43
CA LEU A 4 10.74 -19.17 -10.03
C LEU A 4 12.17 -18.74 -9.69
N ASP A 5 13.18 -19.23 -10.41
CA ASP A 5 14.60 -18.92 -10.17
C ASP A 5 15.05 -17.65 -10.92
N THR A 6 14.21 -17.13 -11.81
CA THR A 6 14.48 -15.93 -12.60
C THR A 6 14.69 -14.72 -11.69
N ARG A 7 15.75 -13.93 -11.99
CA ARG A 7 16.13 -12.73 -11.23
C ARG A 7 15.10 -11.62 -11.41
N LEU A 8 14.65 -11.02 -10.29
CA LEU A 8 13.67 -9.91 -10.30
C LEU A 8 14.11 -8.71 -11.14
N ARG A 9 15.41 -8.42 -11.19
CA ARG A 9 15.95 -7.27 -11.94
C ARG A 9 15.54 -7.27 -13.41
N GLY A 10 15.47 -8.45 -14.04
CA GLY A 10 15.08 -8.61 -15.44
C GLY A 10 13.58 -8.48 -15.70
N VAL A 11 12.75 -8.57 -14.65
CA VAL A 11 11.28 -8.59 -14.76
C VAL A 11 10.66 -7.27 -14.33
N VAL A 12 11.06 -6.74 -13.16
CA VAL A 12 10.41 -5.58 -12.51
C VAL A 12 11.27 -4.31 -12.55
N GLY A 13 12.44 -4.39 -13.17
CA GLY A 13 13.43 -3.31 -13.29
C GLY A 13 14.33 -3.13 -12.06
N ASP A 14 15.48 -2.51 -12.29
CA ASP A 14 16.58 -2.42 -11.32
C ASP A 14 16.22 -1.69 -10.01
N LYS A 15 15.47 -0.59 -10.11
CA LYS A 15 15.07 0.21 -8.95
C LYS A 15 14.14 -0.54 -8.01
N THR A 16 13.16 -1.25 -8.56
CA THR A 16 12.18 -2.03 -7.80
C THR A 16 12.86 -3.25 -7.18
N ALA A 17 13.65 -3.99 -7.97
CA ALA A 17 14.41 -5.14 -7.49
C ALA A 17 15.39 -4.78 -6.37
N THR A 18 16.12 -3.67 -6.50
CA THR A 18 17.02 -3.18 -5.44
C THR A 18 16.28 -2.82 -4.15
N SER A 19 15.06 -2.28 -4.27
CA SER A 19 14.25 -1.94 -3.10
C SER A 19 13.76 -3.22 -2.39
N LEU A 20 13.35 -4.23 -3.15
CA LEU A 20 12.87 -5.52 -2.64
C LEU A 20 13.99 -6.28 -1.93
N SER A 21 15.16 -6.39 -2.57
CA SER A 21 16.35 -7.00 -2.00
C SER A 21 16.76 -6.32 -0.68
N LYS A 22 16.83 -4.97 -0.66
CA LYS A 22 17.21 -4.24 0.56
C LYS A 22 16.19 -4.34 1.70
N ALA A 23 14.90 -4.42 1.38
CA ALA A 23 13.84 -4.42 2.39
C ALA A 23 13.57 -5.82 2.95
N PHE A 24 13.63 -6.85 2.10
CA PHE A 24 13.13 -8.19 2.40
C PHE A 24 14.11 -9.32 2.05
N GLY A 25 15.20 -9.02 1.34
CA GLY A 25 16.15 -10.05 0.87
C GLY A 25 15.74 -10.75 -0.42
N HIS A 26 14.67 -10.30 -1.09
CA HIS A 26 14.14 -10.97 -2.29
C HIS A 26 15.00 -10.70 -3.52
N GLU A 27 15.46 -11.76 -4.19
CA GLU A 27 16.30 -11.67 -5.39
C GLU A 27 15.67 -12.33 -6.63
N THR A 28 14.81 -13.33 -6.41
CA THR A 28 14.17 -14.14 -7.46
C THR A 28 12.66 -13.94 -7.51
N VAL A 29 12.04 -14.35 -8.62
CA VAL A 29 10.58 -14.41 -8.79
C VAL A 29 9.94 -15.24 -7.67
N GLY A 30 10.53 -16.39 -7.35
CA GLY A 30 10.05 -17.28 -6.29
C GLY A 30 10.13 -16.67 -4.90
N ASP A 31 11.10 -15.80 -4.61
CA ASP A 31 11.15 -15.07 -3.33
C ASP A 31 9.98 -14.10 -3.20
N LEU A 32 9.70 -13.35 -4.29
CA LEU A 32 8.61 -12.39 -4.31
C LEU A 32 7.24 -13.08 -4.22
N LEU A 33 7.02 -14.18 -4.96
CA LEU A 33 5.75 -14.91 -4.93
C LEU A 33 5.47 -15.57 -3.57
N ARG A 34 6.52 -15.84 -2.77
CA ARG A 34 6.40 -16.31 -1.39
C ARG A 34 6.27 -15.16 -0.38
N HIS A 35 6.27 -13.90 -0.82
CA HIS A 35 6.01 -12.75 0.04
C HIS A 35 4.51 -12.57 0.25
N PHE A 36 3.91 -13.49 1.00
CA PHE A 36 2.46 -13.55 1.16
C PHE A 36 1.88 -12.32 1.91
N PRO A 37 0.62 -11.94 1.61
CA PRO A 37 -0.10 -10.98 2.43
C PRO A 37 -0.13 -11.43 3.90
N ARG A 38 0.18 -10.52 4.83
CA ARG A 38 0.12 -10.82 6.26
C ARG A 38 -1.32 -10.90 6.77
N ARG A 39 -2.20 -10.11 6.17
CA ARG A 39 -3.65 -10.08 6.42
C ARG A 39 -4.38 -9.57 5.19
N TYR A 40 -5.69 -9.80 5.16
CA TYR A 40 -6.59 -9.21 4.19
C TYR A 40 -7.51 -8.23 4.91
N ALA A 41 -7.61 -7.00 4.40
CA ALA A 41 -8.59 -6.05 4.88
C ALA A 41 -9.86 -6.20 4.05
N GLU A 42 -11.02 -6.34 4.70
CA GLU A 42 -12.31 -6.37 4.00
C GLU A 42 -12.69 -4.96 3.55
N LEU A 43 -13.13 -4.84 2.30
CA LEU A 43 -13.62 -3.59 1.75
C LEU A 43 -14.89 -3.17 2.51
N GLY A 44 -14.80 -2.09 3.30
CA GLY A 44 -15.87 -1.60 4.16
C GLY A 44 -15.59 -1.72 5.67
N LYS A 45 -14.59 -2.52 6.07
CA LYS A 45 -14.04 -2.49 7.43
C LYS A 45 -12.79 -1.62 7.46
N LEU A 46 -12.92 -0.44 8.05
CA LEU A 46 -11.80 0.49 8.19
C LEU A 46 -10.82 -0.03 9.26
N THR A 47 -9.54 0.32 9.11
CA THR A 47 -8.53 -0.09 10.09
C THR A 47 -8.79 0.61 11.41
N ASP A 48 -8.85 -0.12 12.53
CA ASP A 48 -8.96 0.51 13.85
C ASP A 48 -7.76 1.43 14.11
N LEU A 49 -8.01 2.73 14.09
CA LEU A 49 -6.98 3.75 14.27
C LEU A 49 -6.53 3.89 15.73
N LYS A 50 -7.31 3.37 16.70
CA LYS A 50 -6.99 3.48 18.12
C LYS A 50 -5.91 2.50 18.57
N GLU A 51 -5.72 1.41 17.84
CA GLU A 51 -4.68 0.41 18.13
C GLU A 51 -3.29 0.84 17.63
N LEU A 52 -3.21 1.95 16.89
CA LEU A 52 -1.96 2.44 16.33
C LEU A 52 -1.00 2.89 17.44
N ARG A 53 0.27 2.46 17.32
CA ARG A 53 1.34 2.83 18.27
C ARG A 53 2.42 3.65 17.57
N PRO A 54 2.92 4.73 18.20
CA PRO A 54 4.05 5.50 17.68
C PRO A 54 5.27 4.61 17.38
N GLY A 55 6.00 4.97 16.32
CA GLY A 55 7.19 4.26 15.83
C GLY A 55 6.90 3.07 14.91
N GLN A 56 5.64 2.64 14.75
CA GLN A 56 5.29 1.52 13.88
C GLN A 56 5.06 1.97 12.43
N HIS A 57 5.57 1.21 11.46
CA HIS A 57 5.20 1.36 10.06
C HIS A 57 3.90 0.60 9.80
N VAL A 58 2.85 1.32 9.42
CA VAL A 58 1.50 0.78 9.27
C VAL A 58 0.92 1.13 7.91
N THR A 59 -0.05 0.34 7.46
CA THR A 59 -0.94 0.69 6.35
C THR A 59 -2.36 0.68 6.86
N VAL A 60 -3.03 1.82 6.75
CA VAL A 60 -4.40 2.04 7.24
C VAL A 60 -5.34 2.30 6.07
N MET A 61 -6.51 1.69 6.12
CA MET A 61 -7.63 1.99 5.22
C MET A 61 -8.57 2.94 5.96
N ALA A 62 -8.72 4.16 5.45
CA ALA A 62 -9.48 5.20 6.12
C ALA A 62 -10.14 6.15 5.11
N ARG A 63 -11.18 6.86 5.55
CA ARG A 63 -11.88 7.86 4.75
C ARG A 63 -11.41 9.26 5.12
N VAL A 64 -11.18 10.11 4.12
CA VAL A 64 -10.84 11.52 4.32
C VAL A 64 -12.04 12.27 4.90
N VAL A 65 -11.83 12.96 6.01
CA VAL A 65 -12.81 13.85 6.67
C VAL A 65 -12.63 15.27 6.19
N SER A 66 -11.39 15.75 6.19
CA SER A 66 -11.08 17.12 5.80
C SER A 66 -9.65 17.23 5.30
N THR A 67 -9.42 18.22 4.44
CA THR A 67 -8.09 18.56 3.94
C THR A 67 -7.94 20.06 3.97
N LYS A 68 -6.78 20.53 4.45
CA LYS A 68 -6.47 21.94 4.55
C LYS A 68 -5.02 22.20 4.20
N THR A 69 -4.77 23.05 3.21
CA THR A 69 -3.42 23.58 2.97
C THR A 69 -3.20 24.88 3.72
N SER A 70 -2.12 24.98 4.47
CA SER A 70 -1.63 26.21 5.08
C SER A 70 -0.29 26.62 4.46
N THR A 71 -0.13 27.90 4.16
CA THR A 71 1.14 28.46 3.67
C THR A 71 1.79 29.27 4.78
N PHE A 72 3.08 29.03 5.03
CA PHE A 72 3.88 29.72 6.05
C PHE A 72 5.26 30.07 5.50
N GLY A 73 5.78 31.21 5.93
CA GLY A 73 7.06 31.73 5.47
C GLY A 73 7.19 33.22 5.75
N TYR A 74 8.44 33.70 5.87
CA TYR A 74 8.75 35.12 6.00
C TYR A 74 8.90 35.78 4.63
N GLN A 75 8.62 37.08 4.58
CA GLN A 75 8.83 37.93 3.41
C GLN A 75 10.28 37.78 2.91
N GLY A 76 10.46 37.44 1.63
CA GLY A 76 11.79 37.24 1.01
C GLY A 76 12.30 35.80 0.96
N ARG A 77 11.60 34.80 1.52
CA ARG A 77 11.91 33.37 1.30
C ARG A 77 10.83 32.66 0.49
N ARG A 78 11.20 31.57 -0.18
CA ARG A 78 10.22 30.70 -0.86
C ARG A 78 9.17 30.22 0.15
N PRO A 79 7.87 30.42 -0.11
CA PRO A 79 6.80 30.02 0.80
C PRO A 79 6.82 28.50 0.99
N ARG A 80 6.60 28.06 2.23
CA ARG A 80 6.44 26.65 2.59
C ARG A 80 4.96 26.34 2.73
N THR A 81 4.52 25.20 2.24
CA THR A 81 3.15 24.73 2.38
C THR A 81 3.11 23.47 3.22
N ARG A 82 2.04 23.34 4.02
CA ARG A 82 1.70 22.14 4.76
C ARG A 82 0.25 21.81 4.46
N THR A 83 0.02 20.67 3.83
CA THR A 83 -1.29 20.09 3.62
C THR A 83 -1.53 19.12 4.76
N GLU A 84 -2.56 19.38 5.55
CA GLU A 84 -3.04 18.50 6.61
C GLU A 84 -4.32 17.82 6.15
N VAL A 85 -4.35 16.49 6.21
CA VAL A 85 -5.50 15.66 5.84
C VAL A 85 -5.91 14.88 7.06
N ILE A 86 -7.14 15.03 7.52
CA ILE A 86 -7.68 14.22 8.61
C ILE A 86 -8.43 13.05 8.01
N VAL A 87 -8.07 11.83 8.44
CA VAL A 87 -8.76 10.60 8.03
C VAL A 87 -9.42 9.93 9.23
N THR A 88 -10.48 9.17 8.98
CA THR A 88 -11.24 8.46 10.00
C THR A 88 -11.57 7.03 9.57
N ASP A 89 -11.64 6.14 10.56
CA ASP A 89 -12.20 4.80 10.49
C ASP A 89 -13.66 4.73 10.98
N GLY A 90 -14.26 5.88 11.32
CA GLY A 90 -15.58 6.00 11.95
C GLY A 90 -15.56 6.01 13.48
N THR A 91 -14.45 5.62 14.13
CA THR A 91 -14.35 5.58 15.60
C THR A 91 -13.24 6.48 16.17
N GLY A 92 -12.24 6.82 15.35
CA GLY A 92 -11.09 7.65 15.67
C GLY A 92 -10.64 8.47 14.47
N GLN A 93 -9.62 9.30 14.68
CA GLN A 93 -9.05 10.15 13.64
C GLN A 93 -7.52 10.05 13.65
N LEU A 94 -6.93 10.19 12.47
CA LEU A 94 -5.49 10.22 12.25
C LEU A 94 -5.15 11.43 11.36
N SER A 95 -4.15 12.23 11.76
CA SER A 95 -3.70 13.36 10.95
C SER A 95 -2.60 12.91 9.98
N LEU A 96 -2.74 13.24 8.70
CA LEU A 96 -1.72 13.03 7.68
C LEU A 96 -1.14 14.39 7.31
N THR A 97 0.16 14.56 7.51
CA THR A 97 0.84 15.82 7.26
C THR A 97 1.77 15.70 6.05
N PHE A 98 1.57 16.57 5.07
CA PHE A 98 2.39 16.64 3.87
C PHE A 98 2.99 18.03 3.70
N PHE A 99 4.31 18.13 3.59
CA PHE A 99 4.99 19.39 3.29
C PHE A 99 5.22 19.56 1.78
N GLN A 100 5.08 20.77 1.27
CA GLN A 100 5.29 21.12 -0.15
C GLN A 100 4.41 20.34 -1.15
N GLN A 101 3.30 19.73 -0.71
CA GLN A 101 2.41 18.91 -1.55
C GLN A 101 0.98 19.46 -1.59
N LYS A 102 0.83 20.72 -2.01
CA LYS A 102 -0.48 21.40 -2.11
C LYS A 102 -1.48 20.69 -3.04
N TRP A 103 -0.99 19.94 -4.03
CA TRP A 103 -1.81 19.20 -4.99
C TRP A 103 -2.66 18.09 -4.34
N LEU A 104 -2.32 17.67 -3.13
CA LEU A 104 -3.11 16.69 -2.38
C LEU A 104 -4.46 17.25 -1.94
N GLU A 105 -4.61 18.56 -1.84
CA GLU A 105 -5.88 19.20 -1.47
C GLU A 105 -7.00 18.92 -2.48
N THR A 106 -6.67 18.81 -3.76
CA THR A 106 -7.64 18.47 -4.80
C THR A 106 -7.83 16.97 -4.99
N LYS A 107 -6.88 16.14 -4.54
CA LYS A 107 -6.94 14.67 -4.70
C LYS A 107 -7.56 13.96 -3.50
N LEU A 108 -7.22 14.41 -2.29
CA LEU A 108 -7.72 13.86 -1.03
C LEU A 108 -8.84 14.76 -0.53
N THR A 109 -10.00 14.70 -1.18
CA THR A 109 -11.19 15.46 -0.79
C THR A 109 -12.02 14.71 0.25
N PRO A 110 -12.88 15.39 1.04
CA PRO A 110 -13.77 14.74 1.98
C PRO A 110 -14.60 13.63 1.31
N GLY A 111 -14.67 12.47 1.97
CA GLY A 111 -15.36 11.29 1.46
C GLY A 111 -14.47 10.31 0.69
N THR A 112 -13.28 10.72 0.24
CA THR A 112 -12.35 9.84 -0.47
C THR A 112 -11.89 8.69 0.42
N LEU A 113 -11.99 7.47 -0.10
CA LEU A 113 -11.46 6.27 0.55
C LEU A 113 -10.03 6.03 0.05
N GLY A 114 -9.12 5.69 0.94
CA GLY A 114 -7.74 5.46 0.56
C GLY A 114 -6.98 4.56 1.52
N LEU A 115 -5.89 4.03 1.00
CA LEU A 115 -4.83 3.39 1.78
C LEU A 115 -3.75 4.42 2.07
N PHE A 116 -3.35 4.50 3.33
CA PHE A 116 -2.30 5.40 3.79
C PHE A 116 -1.24 4.58 4.51
N ALA A 117 0.01 4.67 4.05
CA ALA A 117 1.13 3.92 4.60
C ALA A 117 2.21 4.85 5.12
N GLY A 118 2.70 4.60 6.32
CA GLY A 118 3.77 5.40 6.90
C GLY A 118 4.10 5.02 8.32
N VAL A 119 5.08 5.71 8.90
CA VAL A 119 5.44 5.56 10.31
C VAL A 119 4.52 6.42 11.16
N VAL A 120 3.87 5.79 12.14
CA VAL A 120 3.05 6.48 13.14
C VAL A 120 3.96 7.36 13.99
N GLY A 121 3.75 8.66 13.92
CA GLY A 121 4.31 9.63 14.83
C GLY A 121 3.25 10.14 15.80
N GLU A 122 3.68 10.94 16.75
CA GLU A 122 2.80 11.66 17.66
C GLU A 122 3.23 13.13 17.70
N PHE A 123 2.27 14.03 17.60
CA PHE A 123 2.51 15.46 17.75
C PHE A 123 1.43 16.07 18.62
N ARG A 124 1.85 16.65 19.76
CA ARG A 124 0.95 17.28 20.74
C ARG A 124 -0.18 16.37 21.22
N GLY A 125 0.09 15.08 21.42
CA GLY A 125 -0.90 14.10 21.88
C GLY A 125 -1.78 13.51 20.78
N THR A 126 -1.59 13.93 19.51
CA THR A 126 -2.36 13.42 18.37
C THR A 126 -1.47 12.52 17.51
N LEU A 127 -1.95 11.32 17.21
CA LEU A 127 -1.28 10.43 16.26
C LEU A 127 -1.30 11.04 14.86
N GLN A 128 -0.17 10.93 14.16
CA GLN A 128 -0.05 11.44 12.81
C GLN A 128 0.85 10.58 11.93
N LEU A 129 0.64 10.63 10.63
CA LEU A 129 1.61 10.17 9.64
C LEU A 129 2.25 11.37 8.96
N THR A 130 3.58 11.45 9.01
CA THR A 130 4.33 12.49 8.30
C THR A 130 4.78 11.96 6.94
N HIS A 131 4.41 12.65 5.87
CA HIS A 131 4.65 12.22 4.49
C HIS A 131 4.28 10.75 4.22
N PRO A 132 3.06 10.31 4.58
CA PRO A 132 2.66 8.95 4.24
C PRO A 132 2.59 8.78 2.73
N ASP A 133 2.96 7.58 2.30
CA ASP A 133 2.56 7.06 1.00
C ASP A 133 1.02 6.92 0.99
N HIS A 134 0.38 7.20 -0.13
CA HIS A 134 -1.07 7.09 -0.26
C HIS A 134 -1.49 6.49 -1.60
N GLU A 135 -2.58 5.71 -1.57
CA GLU A 135 -3.28 5.24 -2.75
C GLU A 135 -4.78 5.50 -2.56
N VAL A 136 -5.40 6.13 -3.56
CA VAL A 136 -6.85 6.38 -3.54
C VAL A 136 -7.53 5.12 -4.06
N LEU A 137 -8.52 4.65 -3.31
CA LEU A 137 -9.43 3.59 -3.76
C LEU A 137 -10.63 4.30 -4.36
N ASP A 138 -10.67 4.37 -5.69
CA ASP A 138 -11.75 5.07 -6.38
C ASP A 138 -12.97 4.16 -6.51
N ASP A 139 -13.94 4.35 -5.63
CA ASP A 139 -15.25 3.69 -5.65
C ASP A 139 -16.21 4.36 -6.67
N LYS A 140 -15.81 5.48 -7.30
CA LYS A 140 -16.68 6.27 -8.18
C LYS A 140 -16.47 6.02 -9.66
N ASP A 141 -15.46 5.25 -10.04
CA ASP A 141 -15.20 4.89 -11.44
C ASP A 141 -15.41 3.37 -11.66
N PRO A 142 -16.57 2.96 -12.18
CA PRO A 142 -16.86 1.56 -12.52
C PRO A 142 -15.94 0.97 -13.59
N LEU A 143 -15.28 1.80 -14.43
CA LEU A 143 -14.34 1.33 -15.45
C LEU A 143 -12.91 1.17 -14.90
N ALA A 144 -12.52 1.99 -13.92
CA ALA A 144 -11.30 1.81 -13.16
C ALA A 144 -11.53 0.89 -11.95
N THR A 145 -12.28 -0.20 -12.14
CA THR A 145 -12.54 -1.19 -11.08
C THR A 145 -11.21 -1.77 -10.63
N ASP A 146 -10.65 -1.17 -9.59
CA ASP A 146 -9.55 -1.72 -8.84
C ASP A 146 -9.94 -3.16 -8.50
N SER A 147 -9.13 -4.14 -8.93
CA SER A 147 -9.44 -5.56 -8.77
C SER A 147 -9.73 -5.92 -7.31
N ARG A 148 -9.16 -5.14 -6.37
CA ARG A 148 -9.41 -5.22 -4.93
C ARG A 148 -10.85 -4.85 -4.55
N ILE A 149 -11.45 -3.86 -5.22
CA ILE A 149 -12.84 -3.46 -5.01
C ILE A 149 -13.77 -4.59 -5.46
N ALA A 150 -13.53 -5.16 -6.64
CA ALA A 150 -14.32 -6.29 -7.14
C ALA A 150 -14.20 -7.54 -6.26
N ARG A 151 -13.01 -7.82 -5.71
CA ARG A 151 -12.75 -8.94 -4.79
C ARG A 151 -13.32 -8.70 -3.39
N GLY A 152 -13.65 -7.45 -3.03
CA GLY A 152 -14.09 -7.08 -1.69
C GLY A 152 -13.02 -7.22 -0.60
N ILE A 153 -11.76 -7.49 -0.97
CA ILE A 153 -10.64 -7.68 -0.06
C ILE A 153 -9.37 -6.99 -0.58
N ILE A 154 -8.59 -6.44 0.32
CA ILE A 154 -7.31 -5.77 0.05
C ILE A 154 -6.19 -6.56 0.74
N PRO A 155 -5.24 -7.16 -0.01
CA PRO A 155 -4.08 -7.81 0.58
C PRO A 155 -3.16 -6.77 1.22
N ILE A 156 -2.84 -6.96 2.51
CA ILE A 156 -1.88 -6.15 3.23
C ILE A 156 -0.58 -6.92 3.36
N TYR A 157 0.37 -6.63 2.48
CA TYR A 157 1.70 -7.20 2.47
C TYR A 157 2.56 -6.61 3.60
N PRO A 158 3.56 -7.36 4.09
CA PRO A 158 4.66 -6.76 4.84
C PRO A 158 5.29 -5.65 4.00
N ALA A 159 5.25 -4.42 4.54
CA ALA A 159 5.62 -3.21 3.83
C ALA A 159 6.82 -2.52 4.48
N SER A 160 7.59 -1.79 3.68
CA SER A 160 8.67 -0.91 4.16
C SER A 160 8.45 0.51 3.67
N ALA A 161 9.19 1.47 4.22
CA ALA A 161 9.09 2.88 3.82
C ALA A 161 9.32 3.16 2.33
N LYS A 162 9.99 2.23 1.61
CA LYS A 162 10.20 2.34 0.15
C LYS A 162 9.27 1.44 -0.66
N LEU A 163 8.56 0.51 -0.02
CA LEU A 163 7.72 -0.49 -0.65
C LEU A 163 6.41 -0.59 0.15
N PRO A 164 5.45 0.32 -0.09
CA PRO A 164 4.11 0.20 0.46
C PRO A 164 3.38 -1.00 -0.16
N THR A 165 2.32 -1.48 0.51
CA THR A 165 1.61 -2.71 0.16
C THR A 165 1.21 -2.78 -1.31
N TRP A 166 0.67 -1.70 -1.88
CA TRP A 166 0.21 -1.67 -3.26
C TRP A 166 1.34 -1.70 -4.30
N ARG A 167 2.55 -1.25 -3.91
CA ARG A 167 3.72 -1.36 -4.78
C ARG A 167 4.18 -2.81 -4.83
N VAL A 168 4.15 -3.50 -3.69
CA VAL A 168 4.41 -4.95 -3.63
C VAL A 168 3.37 -5.71 -4.44
N GLU A 169 2.09 -5.41 -4.25
CA GLU A 169 0.97 -6.00 -4.99
C GLU A 169 1.13 -5.83 -6.51
N LYS A 170 1.34 -4.60 -7.00
CA LYS A 170 1.59 -4.35 -8.44
C LYS A 170 2.82 -5.10 -8.96
N THR A 171 3.84 -5.28 -8.13
CA THR A 171 5.03 -6.04 -8.52
C THR A 171 4.69 -7.52 -8.65
N VAL A 172 3.90 -8.06 -7.73
CA VAL A 172 3.41 -9.45 -7.79
C VAL A 172 2.54 -9.64 -9.04
N GLU A 173 1.63 -8.72 -9.35
CA GLU A 173 0.79 -8.76 -10.56
C GLU A 173 1.64 -8.80 -11.84
N ILE A 174 2.63 -7.90 -11.98
CA ILE A 174 3.54 -7.89 -13.12
C ILE A 174 4.27 -9.23 -13.27
N VAL A 175 4.71 -9.82 -12.16
CA VAL A 175 5.42 -11.09 -12.18
C VAL A 175 4.48 -12.23 -12.57
N LEU A 176 3.26 -12.25 -12.06
CA LEU A 176 2.25 -13.25 -12.41
C LEU A 176 1.85 -13.18 -13.89
N ASP A 177 1.77 -11.98 -14.47
CA ASP A 177 1.41 -11.78 -15.88
C ASP A 177 2.46 -12.33 -16.88
N VAL A 178 3.71 -12.44 -16.46
CA VAL A 178 4.83 -12.91 -17.30
C VAL A 178 5.36 -14.27 -16.92
N LEU A 179 4.84 -14.85 -15.82
CA LEU A 179 5.24 -16.17 -15.34
C LEU A 179 4.75 -17.22 -16.33
N ASP A 180 5.64 -18.11 -16.75
CA ASP A 180 5.22 -19.19 -17.65
C ASP A 180 4.31 -20.18 -16.89
N ASP A 181 3.21 -20.61 -17.53
CA ASP A 181 2.21 -21.56 -16.99
C ASP A 181 2.77 -22.96 -16.67
N VAL A 182 4.06 -23.19 -16.91
CA VAL A 182 4.75 -24.49 -16.78
C VAL A 182 5.52 -24.57 -15.46
N ILE A 183 4.94 -24.08 -14.37
CA ILE A 183 5.44 -24.42 -13.03
C ILE A 183 4.87 -25.80 -12.70
N PRO A 184 5.71 -26.84 -12.56
CA PRO A 184 5.22 -28.17 -12.20
C PRO A 184 4.54 -28.10 -10.83
N ASP A 185 3.33 -28.64 -10.75
CA ASP A 185 2.65 -28.80 -9.47
C ASP A 185 3.52 -29.67 -8.54
N PRO A 186 3.90 -29.19 -7.34
CA PRO A 186 4.70 -29.98 -6.41
C PRO A 186 3.93 -31.19 -5.87
N LEU A 187 2.59 -31.20 -5.97
CA LEU A 187 1.75 -32.31 -5.53
C LEU A 187 1.50 -33.31 -6.68
N PRO A 188 1.64 -34.63 -6.42
CA PRO A 188 1.19 -35.64 -7.36
C PRO A 188 -0.30 -35.49 -7.69
N GLU A 189 -0.66 -35.68 -8.96
CA GLU A 189 -2.03 -35.46 -9.44
C GLU A 189 -3.07 -36.30 -8.70
N GLU A 190 -2.69 -37.52 -8.28
CA GLU A 190 -3.53 -38.42 -7.49
C GLU A 190 -3.93 -37.80 -6.14
N VAL A 191 -2.96 -37.21 -5.42
CA VAL A 191 -3.20 -36.57 -4.12
C VAL A 191 -4.07 -35.32 -4.30
N ARG A 192 -3.82 -34.55 -5.37
CA ARG A 192 -4.57 -33.34 -5.68
C ARG A 192 -6.05 -33.64 -5.94
N LYS A 193 -6.34 -34.67 -6.76
CA LYS A 193 -7.71 -35.11 -7.07
C LYS A 193 -8.42 -35.71 -5.85
N ASP A 194 -7.77 -36.61 -5.11
CA ASP A 194 -8.34 -37.26 -3.93
C ASP A 194 -8.74 -36.25 -2.84
N ARG A 195 -7.96 -35.17 -2.69
CA ARG A 195 -8.18 -34.14 -1.67
C ARG A 195 -8.93 -32.91 -2.16
N GLY A 196 -9.37 -32.90 -3.43
CA GLY A 196 -10.08 -31.76 -4.02
C GLY A 196 -9.28 -30.46 -3.99
N LEU A 197 -7.96 -30.55 -4.11
CA LEU A 197 -7.07 -29.40 -4.18
C LEU A 197 -7.06 -28.87 -5.63
N MET A 198 -6.97 -27.55 -5.77
CA MET A 198 -7.01 -26.89 -7.09
C MET A 198 -5.69 -27.06 -7.84
#